data_AF-A0A699XML0-F1
#
_entry.id   AF-A0A699XML0-F1
#
_cell.length_a   1.000
_cell.length_b   1.000
_cell.length_c   1.000
_cell.angle_alpha   90.00
_cell.angle_beta   90.00
_cell.angle_gamma   90.00
#
_symmetry.space_group_name_H-M   'P 1'
#
loop_
_entity.id
_entity.type
_entity.pdbx_description
1 polymer ?
#
loop_
_entity_poly.entity_id
_entity_poly.type
_entity_poly.pdbx_seq_one_letter_code
_entity_poly.pdbx_strand_id
1 'polypeptide(L)'
;AVAERSGSDVEDVGSLITQLTACPQFPGSRFISALQVATLAVLFAEFDIQLCDTDEVDAVLPAVGEFAFGTVKPLDKIAVRIRKR
;
A
#
# COMPACT_ATOMS: atom_id res chain seq x y z
N ALA A 1 13.17 8.79 33.08
CA ALA A 1 11.87 9.20 32.50
C ALA A 1 11.76 8.55 31.14
N VAL A 2 10.88 7.55 31.03
CA VAL A 2 10.58 6.86 29.77
C VAL A 2 9.59 7.74 29.02
N ALA A 3 9.98 8.27 27.87
CA ALA A 3 9.06 8.98 26.99
C ALA A 3 8.35 7.96 26.11
N GLU A 4 7.10 7.67 26.45
CA GLU A 4 6.16 6.94 25.60
C GLU A 4 5.96 7.72 24.29
N ARG A 5 6.49 7.20 23.18
CA ARG A 5 6.11 7.63 21.83
C ARG A 5 4.84 6.89 21.46
N SER A 6 3.71 7.41 21.90
CA SER A 6 2.38 6.90 21.55
C SER A 6 1.71 7.86 20.57
N GLY A 7 1.45 7.37 19.36
CA GLY A 7 0.45 7.91 18.43
C GLY A 7 0.98 8.80 17.31
N SER A 8 1.23 8.23 16.13
CA SER A 8 1.17 8.99 14.85
C SER A 8 1.07 8.11 13.60
N ASP A 9 1.49 6.85 13.65
CA ASP A 9 1.70 6.08 12.40
C ASP A 9 0.40 5.67 11.69
N VAL A 10 -0.72 5.58 12.42
CA VAL A 10 -2.01 5.15 11.84
C VAL A 10 -2.70 6.28 11.06
N GLU A 11 -2.53 7.53 11.48
CA GLU A 11 -3.11 8.69 10.78
C GLU A 11 -2.40 8.96 9.45
N ASP A 12 -1.09 8.72 9.40
CA ASP A 12 -0.27 8.94 8.21
C ASP A 12 -0.54 7.88 7.11
N VAL A 13 -0.74 6.62 7.51
CA VAL A 13 -1.20 5.56 6.59
C VAL A 13 -2.62 5.84 6.09
N GLY A 14 -3.51 6.35 6.95
CA GLY A 14 -4.84 6.79 6.55
C GLY A 14 -4.82 7.90 5.50
N SER A 15 -3.90 8.86 5.64
CA SER A 15 -3.65 9.92 4.66
C SER A 15 -3.17 9.37 3.31
N LEU A 16 -2.22 8.43 3.32
CA LEU A 16 -1.69 7.77 2.11
C LEU A 16 -2.76 6.93 1.37
N ILE A 17 -3.58 6.18 2.10
CA ILE A 17 -4.73 5.43 1.53
C ILE A 17 -5.71 6.39 0.85
N THR A 18 -5.93 7.57 1.46
CA THR A 18 -6.86 8.60 0.96
C THR A 18 -6.32 9.28 -0.30
N GLN A 19 -5.00 9.46 -0.41
CA GLN A 19 -4.37 10.11 -1.58
C GLN A 19 -4.29 9.21 -2.83
N LEU A 20 -4.13 7.90 -2.67
CA LEU A 20 -4.08 6.97 -3.81
C LEU A 20 -5.45 6.77 -4.49
N THR A 21 -6.55 7.10 -3.81
CA THR A 21 -7.91 6.74 -4.25
C THR A 21 -8.79 7.94 -4.64
N ALA A 22 -8.47 9.16 -4.24
CA ALA A 22 -9.38 10.30 -4.44
C ALA A 22 -8.72 11.46 -5.21
N CYS A 23 -8.47 11.23 -6.50
CA CYS A 23 -8.42 12.32 -7.49
C CYS A 23 -9.80 12.43 -8.17
N PRO A 24 -10.82 13.07 -7.55
CA PRO A 24 -12.17 13.16 -8.12
C PRO A 24 -12.19 13.89 -9.48
N GLN A 25 -11.14 14.67 -9.76
CA GLN A 25 -10.93 15.41 -11.00
C GLN A 25 -10.43 14.52 -12.15
N PHE A 26 -9.94 13.30 -11.86
CA PHE A 26 -9.49 12.35 -12.88
C PHE A 26 -10.67 11.53 -13.42
N PRO A 27 -10.95 11.58 -14.75
CA PRO A 27 -11.96 10.73 -15.37
C PRO A 27 -11.62 9.25 -15.16
N GLY A 28 -12.53 8.49 -14.55
CA GLY A 28 -12.31 7.07 -14.26
C GLY A 28 -11.77 6.77 -12.86
N SER A 29 -11.54 7.77 -12.02
CA SER A 29 -11.15 7.59 -10.60
C SER A 29 -12.06 6.61 -9.86
N ARG A 30 -13.39 6.78 -9.96
CA ARG A 30 -14.37 5.88 -9.33
C ARG A 30 -14.25 4.43 -9.82
N PHE A 31 -13.97 4.22 -11.11
CA PHE A 31 -13.78 2.88 -11.66
C PHE A 31 -12.51 2.24 -11.12
N ILE A 32 -11.41 3.00 -11.08
CA ILE A 32 -10.12 2.53 -10.54
C ILE A 32 -10.26 2.18 -9.06
N SER A 33 -10.92 3.03 -8.25
CA SER A 33 -11.17 2.73 -6.84
C SER A 33 -11.99 1.45 -6.68
N ALA A 34 -13.05 1.28 -7.47
CA ALA A 34 -13.86 0.06 -7.43
C ALA A 34 -13.06 -1.19 -7.81
N LEU A 35 -12.23 -1.12 -8.85
CA LEU A 35 -11.35 -2.21 -9.27
C LEU A 35 -10.32 -2.58 -8.20
N GLN A 36 -9.70 -1.58 -7.56
CA GLN A 36 -8.74 -1.77 -6.47
C GLN A 36 -9.41 -2.47 -5.28
N VAL A 37 -10.59 -1.98 -4.85
CA VAL A 37 -11.35 -2.57 -3.75
C VAL A 37 -11.76 -4.01 -4.07
N ALA A 38 -12.28 -4.27 -5.27
CA ALA A 38 -12.65 -5.62 -5.69
C ALA A 38 -11.44 -6.57 -5.70
N THR A 39 -10.28 -6.08 -6.15
CA THR A 39 -9.04 -6.86 -6.17
C THR A 39 -8.59 -7.23 -4.76
N LEU A 40 -8.57 -6.26 -3.84
CA LEU A 40 -8.22 -6.49 -2.44
C LEU A 40 -9.23 -7.43 -1.75
N ALA A 41 -10.52 -7.28 -2.04
CA ALA A 41 -11.56 -8.15 -1.50
C ALA A 41 -11.32 -9.61 -1.90
N VAL A 42 -11.01 -9.89 -3.17
CA VAL A 42 -10.68 -11.24 -3.64
C VAL A 42 -9.39 -11.75 -2.99
N LEU A 43 -8.34 -10.93 -2.95
CA LEU A 43 -7.06 -11.31 -2.36
C LEU A 43 -7.18 -11.68 -0.88
N PHE A 44 -7.95 -10.93 -0.10
CA PHE A 44 -8.09 -11.18 1.35
C PHE A 44 -9.15 -12.24 1.70
N ALA A 45 -10.14 -12.48 0.82
CA ALA A 45 -11.16 -13.49 1.05
C ALA A 45 -10.68 -14.90 0.67
N GLU A 46 -10.04 -15.03 -0.49
CA GLU A 46 -9.78 -16.33 -1.13
C GLU A 46 -8.34 -16.84 -0.95
N PHE A 47 -7.42 -15.97 -0.55
CA PHE A 47 -5.99 -16.30 -0.49
C PHE A 47 -5.37 -15.99 0.87
N ASP A 48 -4.39 -16.80 1.22
CA ASP A 48 -3.42 -16.59 2.28
C ASP A 48 -2.13 -16.04 1.63
N ILE A 49 -1.74 -14.84 2.03
CA ILE A 49 -0.67 -14.05 1.40
C ILE A 49 0.40 -13.78 2.45
N GLN A 50 1.64 -14.20 2.16
CA GLN A 50 2.77 -14.05 3.07
C GLN A 50 3.96 -13.44 2.34
N LEU A 51 4.64 -12.48 2.97
CA LEU A 51 5.92 -11.97 2.50
C LEU A 51 6.99 -13.04 2.74
N CYS A 52 7.83 -13.29 1.72
CA CYS A 52 8.91 -14.25 1.87
C CYS A 52 10.05 -13.71 2.73
N ASP A 53 10.33 -12.41 2.62
CA ASP A 53 11.32 -11.68 3.41
C ASP A 53 10.72 -10.31 3.73
N THR A 54 10.54 -10.02 5.01
CA THR A 54 9.97 -8.74 5.47
C THR A 54 11.00 -7.62 5.48
N ASP A 55 12.28 -7.96 5.65
CA ASP A 55 13.35 -7.00 5.84
C ASP A 55 13.81 -6.44 4.48
N GLU A 56 13.69 -7.24 3.42
CA GLU A 56 13.93 -6.80 2.03
C GLU A 56 12.86 -5.81 1.52
N VAL A 57 11.65 -5.82 2.09
CA VAL A 57 10.56 -4.92 1.64
C VAL A 57 10.92 -3.46 1.90
N ASP A 58 11.42 -3.16 3.09
CA ASP A 58 11.77 -1.79 3.47
C ASP A 58 12.92 -1.24 2.63
N ALA A 59 13.83 -2.10 2.18
CA ALA A 59 14.95 -1.74 1.33
C ALA A 59 14.54 -1.39 -0.11
N VAL A 60 13.44 -1.97 -0.62
CA VAL A 60 12.96 -1.72 -1.99
C VAL A 60 11.91 -0.63 -2.08
N LEU A 61 11.41 -0.12 -0.95
CA LEU A 61 10.52 1.04 -0.96
C LEU A 61 11.33 2.33 -1.19
N PRO A 62 10.99 3.14 -2.20
CA PRO A 62 11.70 4.39 -2.43
C PRO A 62 11.41 5.38 -1.31
N ALA A 63 12.39 6.26 -1.03
CA ALA A 63 12.24 7.31 -0.04
C ALA A 63 11.07 8.25 -0.41
N VAL A 64 10.19 8.50 0.56
CA VAL A 64 9.04 9.40 0.39
C VAL A 64 9.55 10.82 0.17
N GLY A 65 9.64 11.27 -1.08
CA GLY A 65 10.10 12.61 -1.43
C GLY A 65 10.85 12.72 -2.76
N GLU A 66 11.37 11.63 -3.29
CA GLU A 66 12.01 11.62 -4.62
C GLU A 66 10.94 11.39 -5.70
N PHE A 67 10.42 12.49 -6.26
CA PHE A 67 9.61 12.59 -7.47
C PHE A 67 8.46 11.57 -7.62
N ALA A 68 7.21 12.02 -7.43
CA ALA A 68 6.08 11.26 -7.97
C ALA A 68 5.04 12.17 -8.61
N PHE A 69 5.13 12.32 -9.93
CA PHE A 69 3.93 12.37 -10.74
C PHE A 69 3.37 10.93 -10.83
N GLY A 70 2.19 10.68 -10.27
CA GLY A 70 1.50 9.38 -10.39
C GLY A 70 1.80 8.39 -9.27
N THR A 71 1.97 7.10 -9.61
CA THR A 71 2.07 5.99 -8.64
C THR A 71 3.52 5.64 -8.32
N VAL A 72 3.85 5.54 -7.03
CA VAL A 72 5.15 5.06 -6.55
C VAL A 72 5.28 3.56 -6.82
N LYS A 73 6.38 3.15 -7.46
CA LYS A 73 6.71 1.75 -7.68
C LYS A 73 7.90 1.35 -6.80
N PRO A 74 7.92 0.13 -6.25
CA PRO A 74 9.11 -0.42 -5.62
C PRO A 74 10.32 -0.39 -6.56
N LEU A 75 11.52 -0.22 -6.00
CA LEU A 75 12.79 -0.23 -6.71
C LEU A 75 13.11 -1.61 -7.32
N ASP A 76 12.64 -2.67 -6.66
CA ASP A 76 12.72 -4.05 -7.16
C ASP A 76 11.47 -4.87 -6.77
N LYS A 77 11.33 -6.07 -7.32
CA LYS A 77 10.23 -6.99 -7.06
C LYS A 77 10.28 -7.49 -5.62
N ILE A 78 9.11 -7.51 -4.97
CA ILE A 78 8.92 -8.11 -3.65
C ILE A 78 8.47 -9.57 -3.85
N ALA A 79 9.16 -10.50 -3.19
CA ALA A 79 8.79 -11.91 -3.20
C ALA A 79 7.60 -12.16 -2.25
N VAL A 80 6.50 -12.69 -2.80
CA VAL A 80 5.28 -12.99 -2.06
C VAL A 80 4.86 -14.43 -2.32
N ARG A 81 4.45 -15.14 -1.26
CA ARG A 81 3.84 -16.45 -1.34
C ARG A 81 2.33 -16.32 -1.26
N ILE A 82 1.63 -16.82 -2.28
CA ILE A 82 0.17 -16.82 -2.37
C ILE A 82 -0.31 -18.28 -2.36
N ARG A 83 -1.23 -18.60 -1.44
CA ARG A 83 -1.88 -19.92 -1.36
C ARG A 83 -3.39 -19.72 -1.30
N LYS A 84 -4.15 -20.57 -2.00
CA LYS A 84 -5.61 -20.59 -1.85
C LYS A 84 -5.96 -21.04 -0.42
N ARG A 85 -6.88 -20.31 0.23
CA ARG A 85 -7.35 -20.65 1.57
C ARG A 85 -8.16 -21.95 1.60
#